data_AF-A0A3B8QXC2-F1
#
_entry.id   AF-A0A3B8QXC2-F1
#
_cell.length_a   1.000
_cell.length_b   1.000
_cell.length_c   1.000
_cell.angle_alpha   90.00
_cell.angle_beta   90.00
_cell.angle_gamma   90.00
#
_symmetry.space_group_name_H-M   'P 1'
#
loop_
_entity.id
_entity.type
_entity.pdbx_description
1 polymer ?
#
loop_
_entity_poly.entity_id
_entity_poly.type
_entity_poly.pdbx_seq_one_letter_code
_entity_poly.pdbx_strand_id
1 'polypeptide(L)'
;MRCIHHLESIILRKVIYFFLLICSLDPIGAKADVSFDCRTAKVTAEKLVCGNKTLSDLDGELGRIYRLIMHGKNASIADKKILKASQRGWIKGRNDCWKSVSELTCILSSYVVRISELRIGYVDAREIKETNLSYGPIGLTCEGTKEQFWITQLHTNERFATVIGGSYIFVLSQVPTASGVKYQSQTDDVRASLWIKADVTVFQIRDGIAWNCTTFSP
;
A
#
# COMPACT_ATOMS: atom_id res chain seq x y z
N MET A 1 -22.45 74.66 -36.47
CA MET A 1 -22.09 75.39 -35.24
C MET A 1 -21.04 74.56 -34.48
N ARG A 2 -19.78 75.04 -34.48
CA ARG A 2 -18.62 74.84 -33.55
C ARG A 2 -18.87 73.94 -32.30
N CYS A 3 -17.95 73.18 -31.69
CA CYS A 3 -16.51 72.85 -31.74
C CYS A 3 -16.36 71.55 -30.89
N ILE A 4 -15.59 70.52 -31.27
CA ILE A 4 -14.15 70.27 -31.00
C ILE A 4 -13.75 70.09 -29.51
N HIS A 5 -13.20 68.88 -29.24
CA HIS A 5 -12.19 68.43 -28.25
C HIS A 5 -12.34 68.71 -26.74
N HIS A 6 -12.46 67.64 -25.96
CA HIS A 6 -11.62 67.47 -24.76
C HIS A 6 -11.25 66.00 -24.55
N LEU A 7 -10.12 65.62 -25.16
CA LEU A 7 -9.31 64.49 -24.74
C LEU A 7 -8.71 64.76 -23.35
N GLU A 8 -8.43 63.66 -22.65
CA GLU A 8 -7.29 63.46 -21.75
C GLU A 8 -7.05 64.44 -20.60
N SER A 9 -7.39 64.00 -19.40
CA SER A 9 -6.49 63.98 -18.24
C SER A 9 -7.27 63.43 -17.04
N ILE A 10 -6.83 62.30 -16.51
CA ILE A 10 -6.83 61.82 -15.10
C ILE A 10 -6.53 60.31 -15.19
N ILE A 11 -5.38 60.03 -15.82
CA ILE A 11 -4.60 58.83 -15.52
C ILE A 11 -3.93 59.09 -14.16
N LEU A 12 -3.68 58.02 -13.41
CA LEU A 12 -2.74 57.97 -12.28
C LEU A 12 -3.21 58.58 -10.95
N ARG A 13 -3.96 57.81 -10.13
CA ARG A 13 -3.73 57.75 -8.66
C ARG A 13 -4.53 56.71 -7.87
N LYS A 14 -5.41 55.93 -8.48
CA LYS A 14 -6.23 54.92 -7.77
C LYS A 14 -6.06 53.48 -8.27
N VAL A 15 -4.86 53.11 -8.73
CA VAL A 15 -4.54 51.73 -9.16
C VAL A 15 -3.66 50.99 -8.13
N ILE A 16 -3.30 51.62 -7.01
CA ILE A 16 -2.29 51.07 -6.08
C ILE A 16 -2.87 50.31 -4.88
N TYR A 17 -4.19 50.35 -4.64
CA TYR A 17 -4.79 49.69 -3.48
C TYR A 17 -6.09 48.99 -3.81
N PHE A 18 -6.06 47.94 -4.63
CA PHE A 18 -7.12 46.94 -4.60
C PHE A 18 -6.61 45.59 -5.08
N PHE A 19 -6.54 44.65 -4.13
CA PHE A 19 -6.36 43.21 -4.32
C PHE A 19 -4.98 42.71 -4.80
N LEU A 20 -4.05 42.64 -3.84
CA LEU A 20 -3.19 41.47 -3.70
C LEU A 20 -4.09 40.23 -3.52
N LEU A 21 -4.58 39.66 -4.63
CA LEU A 21 -5.12 38.31 -4.64
C LEU A 21 -3.92 37.35 -4.56
N ILE A 22 -3.41 37.15 -3.34
CA ILE A 22 -2.53 36.02 -3.05
C ILE A 22 -3.40 34.78 -3.29
N CYS A 23 -3.22 34.16 -4.44
CA CYS A 23 -3.71 32.82 -4.71
C CYS A 23 -2.97 31.91 -3.73
N SER A 24 -3.58 31.66 -2.58
CA SER A 24 -3.17 30.57 -1.70
C SER A 24 -3.28 29.30 -2.53
N LEU A 25 -2.18 28.87 -3.12
CA LEU A 25 -2.00 27.50 -3.52
C LEU A 25 -2.01 26.70 -2.21
N ASP A 26 -3.20 26.42 -1.69
CA ASP A 26 -3.36 25.32 -0.77
C ASP A 26 -2.74 24.12 -1.49
N PRO A 27 -1.68 23.50 -0.94
CA PRO A 27 -1.17 22.30 -1.54
C PRO A 27 -2.34 21.34 -1.56
N ILE A 28 -2.81 20.99 -2.76
CA ILE A 28 -3.66 19.83 -2.99
C ILE A 28 -2.76 18.65 -2.66
N GLY A 29 -2.51 18.41 -1.37
CA GLY A 29 -1.97 17.17 -0.90
C GLY A 29 -2.96 16.12 -1.34
N ALA A 30 -2.56 15.29 -2.30
CA ALA A 30 -3.32 14.12 -2.68
C ALA A 30 -3.80 13.44 -1.40
N LYS A 31 -5.12 13.43 -1.19
CA LYS A 31 -5.72 12.90 0.03
C LYS A 31 -5.39 11.41 0.04
N ALA A 32 -4.33 11.03 0.75
CA ALA A 32 -4.08 9.64 1.00
C ALA A 32 -5.32 9.10 1.72
N ASP A 33 -5.93 8.04 1.19
CA ASP A 33 -7.19 7.49 1.69
C ASP A 33 -6.94 6.70 2.98
N VAL A 34 -6.33 7.33 3.98
CA VAL A 34 -6.15 6.75 5.30
C VAL A 34 -7.55 6.44 5.85
N SER A 35 -7.72 5.24 6.39
CA SER A 35 -8.99 4.68 6.83
C SER A 35 -9.55 5.34 8.10
N PHE A 36 -8.85 6.34 8.66
CA PHE A 36 -9.21 7.09 9.87
C PHE A 36 -8.82 8.57 9.75
N ASP A 37 -9.38 9.42 10.64
CA ASP A 37 -9.07 10.85 10.67
C ASP A 37 -7.72 11.12 11.35
N CYS A 38 -6.73 11.51 10.55
CA CYS A 38 -5.39 11.86 11.02
C CYS A 38 -5.35 12.97 12.08
N ARG A 39 -6.37 13.85 12.17
CA ARG A 39 -6.45 14.88 13.21
C ARG A 39 -6.71 14.29 14.59
N THR A 40 -7.21 13.05 14.63
CA THR A 40 -7.56 12.33 15.86
C THR A 40 -6.55 11.26 16.24
N ALA A 41 -5.44 11.13 15.50
CA ALA A 41 -4.39 10.15 15.74
C ALA A 41 -3.78 10.32 17.14
N LYS A 42 -3.86 9.26 17.97
CA LYS A 42 -3.42 9.31 19.38
C LYS A 42 -2.09 8.62 19.58
N VAL A 43 -1.90 7.47 18.93
CA VAL A 43 -0.70 6.63 19.10
C VAL A 43 0.35 6.90 18.03
N THR A 44 1.62 6.59 18.33
CA THR A 44 2.76 6.80 17.43
C THR A 44 2.56 6.15 16.07
N ALA A 45 2.04 4.92 16.06
CA ALA A 45 1.75 4.20 14.82
C ALA A 45 0.76 4.94 13.89
N GLU A 46 -0.31 5.53 14.44
CA GLU A 46 -1.28 6.31 13.65
C GLU A 46 -0.66 7.60 13.10
N LYS A 47 0.16 8.27 13.91
CA LYS A 47 0.88 9.48 13.47
C LYS A 47 1.87 9.17 12.34
N LEU A 48 2.59 8.05 12.45
CA LEU A 48 3.48 7.57 11.38
C LEU A 48 2.70 7.24 10.11
N VAL A 49 1.55 6.58 10.23
CA VAL A 49 0.68 6.30 9.07
C VAL A 49 0.27 7.60 8.38
N CYS A 50 -0.16 8.60 9.14
CA CYS A 50 -0.59 9.90 8.60
C CYS A 50 0.55 10.73 7.99
N GLY A 51 1.78 10.56 8.48
CA GLY A 51 2.95 11.33 8.02
C GLY A 51 3.75 10.64 6.92
N ASN A 52 3.48 9.37 6.61
CA ASN A 52 4.25 8.58 5.65
C ASN A 52 3.34 8.10 4.50
N LYS A 53 3.67 8.49 3.27
CA LYS A 53 2.88 8.19 2.07
C LYS A 53 2.70 6.68 1.84
N THR A 54 3.77 5.90 1.96
CA THR A 54 3.75 4.44 1.82
C THR A 54 2.79 3.82 2.84
N LEU A 55 2.89 4.21 4.12
CA LEU A 55 1.99 3.70 5.16
C LEU A 55 0.54 4.15 4.99
N SER A 56 0.31 5.38 4.55
CA SER A 56 -1.04 5.88 4.26
C SER A 56 -1.70 5.09 3.13
N ASP A 57 -0.96 4.82 2.05
CA ASP A 57 -1.42 4.01 0.91
C ASP A 57 -1.78 2.58 1.36
N LEU A 58 -0.93 1.98 2.20
CA LEU A 58 -1.17 0.65 2.76
C LEU A 58 -2.40 0.62 3.69
N ASP A 59 -2.58 1.63 4.53
CA ASP A 59 -3.75 1.72 5.42
C ASP A 59 -5.06 1.86 4.63
N GLY A 60 -5.06 2.71 3.60
CA GLY A 60 -6.21 2.85 2.71
C GLY A 60 -6.56 1.59 1.96
N GLU A 61 -5.55 0.89 1.43
CA GLU A 61 -5.74 -0.39 0.75
C GLU A 61 -6.28 -1.47 1.68
N LEU A 62 -5.75 -1.56 2.90
CA LEU A 62 -6.27 -2.49 3.91
C LEU A 62 -7.73 -2.16 4.28
N GLY A 63 -8.06 -0.87 4.44
CA GLY A 63 -9.43 -0.41 4.70
C GLY A 63 -10.39 -0.77 3.57
N ARG A 64 -9.95 -0.61 2.31
CA ARG A 64 -10.72 -1.00 1.12
C ARG A 64 -10.99 -2.51 1.10
N ILE A 65 -9.95 -3.33 1.27
CA ILE A 65 -10.07 -4.80 1.30
C ILE A 65 -11.00 -5.26 2.43
N TYR A 66 -10.85 -4.68 3.62
CA TYR A 66 -11.72 -5.00 4.74
C TYR A 66 -13.19 -4.71 4.40
N ARG A 67 -13.50 -3.57 3.78
CA ARG A 67 -14.86 -3.24 3.34
C ARG A 67 -15.38 -4.24 2.30
N LEU A 68 -14.56 -4.61 1.31
CA LEU A 68 -14.96 -5.63 0.32
C LEU A 68 -15.39 -6.93 0.99
N ILE A 69 -14.63 -7.43 1.96
CA ILE A 69 -15.00 -8.67 2.66
C ILE A 69 -16.28 -8.49 3.48
N MET A 70 -16.42 -7.36 4.17
CA MET A 70 -17.58 -7.11 5.03
C MET A 70 -18.89 -6.96 4.24
N HIS A 71 -18.84 -6.39 3.04
CA HIS A 71 -19.99 -6.19 2.15
C HIS A 71 -20.14 -7.29 1.09
N GLY A 72 -19.13 -8.13 0.92
CA GLY A 72 -19.11 -9.22 -0.03
C GLY A 72 -20.08 -10.35 0.31
N LYS A 73 -20.34 -11.18 -0.69
CA LYS A 73 -21.31 -12.28 -0.63
C LYS A 73 -20.69 -13.62 -0.24
N ASN A 74 -19.37 -13.75 -0.33
CA ASN A 74 -18.69 -15.03 -0.13
C ASN A 74 -18.37 -15.29 1.35
N ALA A 75 -17.98 -14.25 2.11
CA ALA A 75 -17.78 -14.38 3.55
C ALA A 75 -19.10 -14.54 4.31
N SER A 76 -19.22 -15.57 5.14
CA SER A 76 -20.40 -15.79 5.99
C SER A 76 -20.50 -14.76 7.12
N ILE A 77 -21.65 -14.71 7.80
CA ILE A 77 -21.82 -13.86 9.00
C ILE A 77 -20.82 -14.24 10.10
N ALA A 78 -20.53 -15.53 10.25
CA ALA A 78 -19.56 -16.03 11.21
C ALA A 78 -18.14 -15.57 10.85
N ASP A 79 -17.74 -15.69 9.58
CA ASP A 79 -16.43 -15.24 9.11
C ASP A 79 -16.25 -13.73 9.31
N LYS A 80 -17.29 -12.94 9.02
CA LYS A 80 -17.29 -11.48 9.25
C LYS A 80 -17.16 -11.12 10.73
N LYS A 81 -17.75 -11.90 11.64
CA LYS A 81 -17.59 -11.70 13.09
C LYS A 81 -16.15 -12.02 13.54
N ILE A 82 -15.56 -13.10 13.03
CA ILE A 82 -14.18 -13.49 13.29
C ILE A 82 -13.22 -12.41 12.75
N LEU A 83 -13.43 -11.96 11.51
CA LEU A 83 -12.63 -10.91 10.87
C LEU A 83 -12.67 -9.61 11.68
N LYS A 84 -13.85 -9.17 12.15
CA LYS A 84 -13.97 -8.01 13.05
C LYS A 84 -13.12 -8.15 14.31
N ALA A 85 -13.12 -9.32 14.94
CA ALA A 85 -12.33 -9.56 16.14
C ALA A 85 -10.82 -9.60 15.84
N SER A 86 -10.43 -10.33 14.81
CA SER A 86 -9.05 -10.42 14.32
C SER A 86 -8.50 -9.06 13.94
N GLN A 87 -9.28 -8.21 13.25
CA GLN A 87 -8.85 -6.86 12.86
C GLN A 87 -8.57 -5.97 14.08
N ARG A 88 -9.38 -6.06 15.15
CA ARG A 88 -9.10 -5.34 16.41
C ARG A 88 -7.81 -5.83 17.06
N GLY A 89 -7.56 -7.14 17.04
CA GLY A 89 -6.31 -7.73 17.53
C GLY A 89 -5.10 -7.25 16.73
N TRP A 90 -5.22 -7.26 15.40
CA TRP A 90 -4.20 -6.76 14.49
C TRP A 90 -3.86 -5.28 14.72
N ILE A 91 -4.87 -4.40 14.91
CA ILE A 91 -4.64 -2.98 15.22
C ILE A 91 -3.80 -2.83 16.51
N LYS A 92 -4.09 -3.62 17.55
CA LYS A 92 -3.30 -3.62 18.79
C LYS A 92 -1.85 -4.05 18.52
N GLY A 93 -1.66 -5.12 17.75
CA GLY A 93 -0.32 -5.61 17.37
C GLY A 93 0.48 -4.58 16.56
N ARG A 94 -0.14 -3.95 15.56
CA ARG A 94 0.47 -2.83 14.81
C ARG A 94 0.87 -1.69 15.74
N ASN A 95 -0.02 -1.33 16.67
CA ASN A 95 0.25 -0.25 17.61
C ASN A 95 1.37 -0.58 18.60
N ASP A 96 1.70 -1.86 18.83
CA ASP A 96 2.83 -2.30 19.67
C ASP A 96 4.20 -2.20 18.98
N CYS A 97 4.24 -1.78 17.70
CA CYS A 97 5.48 -1.61 16.95
C CYS A 97 6.48 -0.60 17.55
N TRP A 98 6.03 0.28 18.47
CA TRP A 98 6.93 1.15 19.24
C TRP A 98 7.98 0.37 20.05
N LYS A 99 7.74 -0.93 20.30
CA LYS A 99 8.68 -1.84 20.98
C LYS A 99 9.76 -2.41 20.06
N SER A 100 9.64 -2.22 18.74
CA SER A 100 10.58 -2.75 17.75
C SER A 100 11.82 -1.85 17.62
N VAL A 101 12.93 -2.43 17.16
CA VAL A 101 14.15 -1.68 16.79
C VAL A 101 13.86 -0.62 15.72
N SER A 102 12.98 -0.95 14.77
CA SER A 102 12.46 -0.01 13.79
C SER A 102 10.92 -0.04 13.81
N GLU A 103 10.32 0.99 14.40
CA GLU A 103 8.87 1.15 14.44
C GLU A 103 8.28 1.24 13.03
N LEU A 104 8.92 2.02 12.15
CA LEU A 104 8.48 2.19 10.75
C LEU A 104 8.45 0.84 10.00
N THR A 105 9.54 0.07 10.05
CA THR A 105 9.63 -1.23 9.36
C THR A 105 8.64 -2.24 9.94
N CYS A 106 8.42 -2.21 11.25
CA CYS A 106 7.43 -3.07 11.91
C CYS A 106 6.01 -2.75 11.43
N ILE A 107 5.62 -1.46 11.40
CA ILE A 107 4.29 -1.04 10.95
C ILE A 107 4.09 -1.39 9.47
N LEU A 108 5.08 -1.12 8.63
CA LEU A 108 5.05 -1.44 7.20
C LEU A 108 4.83 -2.94 6.99
N SER A 109 5.63 -3.78 7.67
CA SER A 109 5.50 -5.24 7.56
C SER A 109 4.13 -5.70 8.06
N SER A 110 3.62 -5.12 9.14
CA SER A 110 2.30 -5.43 9.70
C SER A 110 1.17 -5.19 8.68
N TYR A 111 1.21 -4.08 7.94
CA TYR A 111 0.23 -3.81 6.88
C TYR A 111 0.36 -4.76 5.69
N VAL A 112 1.58 -4.90 5.16
CA VAL A 112 1.86 -5.70 3.97
C VAL A 112 1.46 -7.17 4.19
N VAL A 113 1.79 -7.73 5.35
CA VAL A 113 1.36 -9.08 5.74
C VAL A 113 -0.16 -9.14 5.87
N ARG A 114 -0.79 -8.18 6.57
CA ARG A 114 -2.23 -8.22 6.79
C ARG A 114 -3.05 -8.13 5.51
N ILE A 115 -2.64 -7.27 4.58
CA ILE A 115 -3.25 -7.17 3.24
C ILE A 115 -3.19 -8.54 2.56
N SER A 116 -2.03 -9.19 2.60
CA SER A 116 -1.82 -10.50 1.99
C SER A 116 -2.67 -11.59 2.63
N GLU A 117 -2.72 -11.66 3.96
CA GLU A 117 -3.58 -12.59 4.71
C GLU A 117 -5.04 -12.48 4.30
N LEU A 118 -5.56 -11.25 4.21
CA LEU A 118 -6.96 -11.02 3.84
C LEU A 118 -7.25 -11.41 2.39
N ARG A 119 -6.33 -11.14 1.45
CA ARG A 119 -6.46 -11.55 0.05
C ARG A 119 -6.40 -13.07 -0.13
N ILE A 120 -5.54 -13.74 0.64
CA ILE A 120 -5.43 -15.21 0.66
C ILE A 120 -6.73 -15.82 1.21
N GLY A 121 -7.15 -15.37 2.39
CA GLY A 121 -8.24 -15.99 3.16
C GLY A 121 -9.65 -15.68 2.67
N TYR A 122 -9.86 -14.61 1.89
CA TYR A 122 -11.21 -14.19 1.49
C TYR A 122 -11.31 -13.95 -0.02
N VAL A 123 -12.23 -14.67 -0.67
CA VAL A 123 -12.50 -14.50 -2.12
C VAL A 123 -12.96 -13.08 -2.44
N ASP A 124 -13.76 -12.46 -1.57
CA ASP A 124 -14.24 -11.08 -1.73
C ASP A 124 -13.08 -10.06 -1.80
N ALA A 125 -11.92 -10.36 -1.20
CA ALA A 125 -10.74 -9.48 -1.23
C ALA A 125 -9.95 -9.55 -2.54
N ARG A 126 -10.28 -10.49 -3.43
CA ARG A 126 -9.56 -10.73 -4.69
C ARG A 126 -10.08 -9.87 -5.85
N GLU A 127 -11.11 -9.05 -5.63
CA GLU A 127 -11.60 -8.10 -6.62
C GLU A 127 -10.49 -7.12 -7.05
N ILE A 128 -10.22 -7.07 -8.35
CA ILE A 128 -9.20 -6.22 -8.96
C ILE A 128 -9.88 -5.12 -9.76
N LYS A 129 -9.54 -3.87 -9.45
CA LYS A 129 -9.80 -2.68 -10.27
C LYS A 129 -8.46 -2.11 -10.70
N GLU A 130 -8.41 -1.44 -11.85
CA GLU A 130 -7.18 -0.87 -12.42
C GLU A 130 -6.44 0.06 -11.45
N THR A 131 -7.17 0.67 -10.50
CA THR A 131 -6.63 1.60 -9.50
C THR A 131 -6.17 0.94 -8.20
N ASN A 132 -6.23 -0.39 -8.07
CA ASN A 132 -5.93 -1.06 -6.81
C ASN A 132 -4.42 -1.06 -6.50
N LEU A 133 -4.09 -0.80 -5.23
CA LEU A 133 -2.71 -0.80 -4.75
C LEU A 133 -2.16 -2.20 -4.46
N SER A 134 -3.02 -3.21 -4.29
CA SER A 134 -2.57 -4.60 -4.14
C SER A 134 -3.18 -5.55 -5.17
N TYR A 135 -2.38 -6.52 -5.59
CA TYR A 135 -2.71 -7.56 -6.57
C TYR A 135 -2.33 -8.95 -6.04
N GLY A 136 -3.15 -9.95 -6.35
CA GLY A 136 -3.02 -11.32 -5.85
C GLY A 136 -4.27 -11.80 -5.08
N PRO A 137 -4.19 -12.91 -4.36
CA PRO A 137 -3.02 -13.76 -4.21
C PRO A 137 -2.75 -14.52 -5.52
N ILE A 138 -1.49 -14.62 -5.93
CA ILE A 138 -1.06 -15.49 -7.03
C ILE A 138 -0.50 -16.75 -6.38
N GLY A 139 -1.04 -17.91 -6.73
CA GLY A 139 -0.55 -19.18 -6.24
C GLY A 139 0.79 -19.54 -6.90
N LEU A 140 1.68 -20.15 -6.12
CA LEU A 140 2.93 -20.72 -6.58
C LEU A 140 2.97 -22.22 -6.25
N THR A 141 3.28 -23.01 -7.27
CA THR A 141 3.73 -24.39 -7.12
C THR A 141 5.19 -24.45 -7.52
N CYS A 142 6.05 -24.83 -6.57
CA CYS A 142 7.50 -24.77 -6.72
C CYS A 142 8.09 -26.18 -6.84
N GLU A 143 8.98 -26.39 -7.82
CA GLU A 143 9.66 -27.67 -8.02
C GLU A 143 10.50 -28.04 -6.79
N GLY A 144 10.38 -29.27 -6.30
CA GLY A 144 11.18 -29.72 -5.15
C GLY A 144 10.58 -29.42 -3.77
N THR A 145 9.35 -28.88 -3.71
CA THR A 145 8.58 -28.79 -2.46
C THR A 145 7.11 -29.14 -2.69
N LYS A 146 6.44 -29.66 -1.65
CA LYS A 146 4.98 -29.88 -1.64
C LYS A 146 4.22 -28.66 -1.11
N GLU A 147 4.93 -27.68 -0.57
CA GLU A 147 4.35 -26.45 -0.06
C GLU A 147 3.81 -25.59 -1.20
N GLN A 148 2.62 -25.02 -0.98
CA GLN A 148 2.07 -23.98 -1.84
C GLN A 148 2.32 -22.62 -1.22
N PHE A 149 2.73 -21.67 -2.05
CA PHE A 149 2.94 -20.29 -1.63
C PHE A 149 1.99 -19.34 -2.33
N TRP A 150 1.80 -18.18 -1.74
CA TRP A 150 0.94 -17.11 -2.24
C TRP A 150 1.74 -15.82 -2.35
N ILE A 151 1.72 -15.22 -3.52
CA ILE A 151 2.27 -13.89 -3.75
C ILE A 151 1.17 -12.85 -3.65
N THR A 152 1.38 -11.80 -2.87
CA THR A 152 0.63 -10.54 -3.01
C THR A 152 1.61 -9.42 -3.34
N GLN A 153 1.38 -8.73 -4.46
CA GLN A 153 2.18 -7.57 -4.86
C GLN A 153 1.47 -6.28 -4.41
N LEU A 154 2.23 -5.31 -3.91
CA LEU A 154 1.75 -4.00 -3.49
C LEU A 154 2.49 -2.91 -4.27
N HIS A 155 1.73 -2.10 -4.99
CA HIS A 155 2.21 -1.05 -5.90
C HIS A 155 2.01 0.33 -5.28
N THR A 156 2.61 0.57 -4.11
CA THR A 156 2.72 1.93 -3.56
C THR A 156 3.88 2.70 -4.23
N ASN A 157 4.23 3.89 -3.74
CA ASN A 157 5.46 4.57 -4.16
C ASN A 157 6.72 3.70 -3.91
N GLU A 158 6.68 2.86 -2.88
CA GLU A 158 7.60 1.74 -2.69
C GLU A 158 6.90 0.43 -3.07
N ARG A 159 7.51 -0.39 -3.92
CA ARG A 159 6.89 -1.65 -4.34
C ARG A 159 7.33 -2.81 -3.45
N PHE A 160 6.35 -3.58 -3.00
CA PHE A 160 6.55 -4.74 -2.15
C PHE A 160 5.92 -5.98 -2.77
N ALA A 161 6.42 -7.14 -2.36
CA ALA A 161 5.75 -8.40 -2.55
C ALA A 161 5.82 -9.21 -1.26
N THR A 162 4.76 -9.95 -0.95
CA THR A 162 4.82 -11.02 0.04
C THR A 162 4.94 -12.37 -0.63
N VAL A 163 5.56 -13.31 0.08
CA VAL A 163 5.46 -14.75 -0.23
C VAL A 163 5.07 -15.45 1.07
N ILE A 164 3.86 -16.01 1.11
CA ILE A 164 3.30 -16.66 2.30
C ILE A 164 2.91 -18.10 1.98
N GLY A 165 3.36 -19.07 2.78
CA GLY A 165 3.02 -20.49 2.61
C GLY A 165 3.66 -21.34 3.70
N GLY A 166 2.95 -22.37 4.18
CA GLY A 166 3.37 -23.16 5.34
C GLY A 166 3.60 -22.26 6.58
N SER A 167 4.80 -22.31 7.15
CA SER A 167 5.24 -21.44 8.25
C SER A 167 5.99 -20.18 7.80
N TYR A 168 6.16 -20.00 6.48
CA TYR A 168 6.96 -18.92 5.92
C TYR A 168 6.12 -17.68 5.64
N ILE A 169 6.65 -16.53 6.09
CA ILE A 169 6.14 -15.20 5.77
C ILE A 169 7.33 -14.35 5.37
N PHE A 170 7.42 -13.99 4.09
CA PHE A 170 8.43 -13.08 3.58
C PHE A 170 7.79 -11.77 3.14
N VAL A 171 8.35 -10.65 3.61
CA VAL A 171 8.06 -9.30 3.12
C VAL A 171 9.29 -8.85 2.34
N LEU A 172 9.11 -8.64 1.03
CA LEU A 172 10.18 -8.36 0.09
C LEU A 172 9.96 -6.99 -0.55
N SER A 173 11.05 -6.28 -0.82
CA SER A 173 11.02 -4.97 -1.48
C SER A 173 11.60 -5.08 -2.87
N GLN A 174 11.04 -4.32 -3.81
CA GLN A 174 11.50 -4.33 -5.19
C GLN A 174 12.94 -3.82 -5.27
N VAL A 175 13.75 -4.48 -6.10
CA VAL A 175 15.10 -4.04 -6.41
C VAL A 175 15.32 -3.92 -7.91
N PRO A 176 16.20 -3.01 -8.36
CA PRO A 176 16.52 -2.88 -9.78
C PRO A 176 17.07 -4.19 -10.37
N THR A 177 16.64 -4.51 -11.58
CA THR A 177 17.12 -5.65 -12.36
C THR A 177 17.06 -5.31 -13.85
N ALA A 178 17.92 -5.94 -14.66
CA ALA A 178 17.95 -5.72 -16.10
C ALA A 178 16.75 -6.34 -16.83
N SER A 179 16.11 -7.35 -16.25
CA SER A 179 14.93 -8.01 -16.82
C SER A 179 14.03 -8.59 -15.72
N GLY A 180 12.72 -8.57 -15.96
CA GLY A 180 11.69 -8.98 -15.02
C GLY A 180 11.55 -8.04 -13.82
N VAL A 181 10.81 -8.49 -12.81
CA VAL A 181 10.62 -7.77 -11.55
C VAL A 181 11.18 -8.60 -10.42
N LYS A 182 12.19 -8.08 -9.71
CA LYS A 182 12.82 -8.76 -8.59
C LYS A 182 12.48 -8.08 -7.27
N TYR A 183 12.17 -8.88 -6.26
CA TYR A 183 11.97 -8.48 -4.87
C TYR A 183 12.94 -9.25 -3.97
N GLN A 184 13.44 -8.62 -2.91
CA GLN A 184 14.31 -9.26 -1.92
C GLN A 184 14.09 -8.71 -0.50
N SER A 185 14.50 -9.46 0.51
CA SER A 185 14.49 -8.99 1.90
C SER A 185 15.48 -7.84 2.10
N GLN A 186 15.08 -6.77 2.79
CA GLN A 186 15.94 -5.63 3.09
C GLN A 186 16.83 -5.90 4.31
N THR A 187 17.85 -6.75 4.14
CA THR A 187 18.85 -7.06 5.17
C THR A 187 20.22 -7.21 4.49
N ASP A 188 21.31 -6.95 5.23
CA ASP A 188 22.68 -7.12 4.72
C ASP A 188 22.93 -8.54 4.19
N ASP A 189 22.23 -9.51 4.77
CA ASP A 189 22.15 -10.86 4.24
C ASP A 189 20.73 -11.15 3.70
N VAL A 190 20.61 -11.32 2.39
CA VAL A 190 19.34 -11.54 1.70
C VAL A 190 18.79 -12.92 2.10
N ARG A 191 17.73 -12.91 2.91
CA ARG A 191 17.08 -14.12 3.42
C ARG A 191 16.16 -14.79 2.41
N ALA A 192 15.56 -14.01 1.53
CA ALA A 192 14.71 -14.51 0.47
C ALA A 192 14.68 -13.56 -0.72
N SER A 193 14.46 -14.10 -1.92
CA SER A 193 14.21 -13.32 -3.12
C SER A 193 13.14 -13.97 -4.00
N LEU A 194 12.36 -13.13 -4.67
CA LEU A 194 11.33 -13.49 -5.63
C LEU A 194 11.63 -12.78 -6.94
N TRP A 195 11.78 -13.51 -8.03
CA TRP A 195 12.02 -12.95 -9.34
C TRP A 195 10.95 -13.41 -10.31
N ILE A 196 10.11 -12.47 -10.75
CA ILE A 196 9.00 -12.70 -11.67
C ILE A 196 9.45 -12.28 -13.07
N LYS A 197 9.48 -13.24 -14.00
CA LYS A 197 9.74 -13.04 -15.43
C LYS A 197 8.51 -13.41 -16.24
N ALA A 198 8.57 -13.22 -17.56
CA ALA A 198 7.46 -13.50 -18.46
C ALA A 198 7.08 -14.99 -18.50
N ASP A 199 8.07 -15.87 -18.33
CA ASP A 199 7.99 -17.32 -18.52
C ASP A 199 8.18 -18.12 -17.22
N VAL A 200 8.91 -17.57 -16.25
CA VAL A 200 9.24 -18.27 -15.00
C VAL A 200 9.17 -17.34 -13.78
N THR A 201 8.72 -17.89 -12.66
CA THR A 201 8.91 -17.27 -11.35
C THR A 201 9.93 -18.06 -10.55
N VAL A 202 10.98 -17.40 -10.08
CA VAL A 202 12.01 -18.03 -9.24
C VAL A 202 11.85 -17.53 -7.81
N PHE A 203 11.71 -18.45 -6.87
CA PHE A 203 11.66 -18.15 -5.44
C PHE A 203 12.84 -18.81 -4.73
N GLN A 204 13.64 -18.01 -4.01
CA GLN A 204 14.84 -18.47 -3.33
C GLN A 204 14.79 -18.09 -1.85
N ILE A 205 15.19 -19.03 -0.99
CA ILE A 205 15.41 -18.82 0.46
C ILE A 205 16.88 -19.11 0.82
N ARG A 206 17.39 -18.49 1.90
CA ARG A 206 18.82 -18.44 2.29
C ARG A 206 19.51 -19.80 2.49
N ASP A 207 18.78 -20.91 2.49
CA ASP A 207 19.35 -22.26 2.57
C ASP A 207 19.91 -22.77 1.22
N GLY A 208 20.07 -21.88 0.23
CA GLY A 208 20.53 -22.22 -1.12
C GLY A 208 19.47 -22.90 -1.99
N ILE A 209 18.27 -23.05 -1.45
CA ILE A 209 17.15 -23.64 -2.18
C ILE A 209 16.51 -22.55 -3.04
N ALA A 210 16.78 -22.62 -4.34
CA ALA A 210 16.09 -21.85 -5.36
C ALA A 210 15.10 -22.79 -6.05
N TRP A 211 13.82 -22.45 -5.97
CA TRP A 211 12.78 -23.17 -6.66
C TRP A 211 12.35 -22.42 -7.91
N ASN A 212 12.27 -23.14 -9.02
CA ASN A 212 11.48 -22.72 -10.16
C ASN A 212 10.00 -22.98 -9.84
N CYS A 213 9.17 -21.98 -10.01
CA CYS A 213 7.77 -22.04 -9.64
C CYS A 213 6.89 -21.67 -10.83
N THR A 214 5.78 -22.39 -10.94
CA THR A 214 4.68 -22.09 -11.86
C THR A 214 3.60 -21.33 -11.10
N THR A 215 3.09 -20.26 -11.71
CA THR A 215 2.04 -19.42 -11.13
C THR A 215 0.65 -19.92 -11.51
N PHE A 216 -0.33 -19.77 -10.64
CA PHE A 216 -1.75 -19.99 -10.94
C PHE A 216 -2.64 -18.93 -10.27
N SER A 217 -3.82 -18.68 -10.86
CA SER A 217 -4.86 -17.86 -10.21
C SER A 217 -5.74 -18.77 -9.35
N PRO A 218 -5.99 -18.42 -8.08
CA PRO A 218 -6.85 -19.17 -7.18
C PRO A 218 -8.32 -18.78 -7.22
#